data_AF-A0A176RSI3-F1
#
_entry.id   AF-A0A176RSI3-F1
#
_cell.length_a   1.000
_cell.length_b   1.000
_cell.length_c   1.000
_cell.angle_alpha   90.00
_cell.angle_beta   90.00
_cell.angle_gamma   90.00
#
_symmetry.space_group_name_H-M   'P 1'
#
loop_
_entity.id
_entity.type
_entity.pdbx_description
1 polymer ?
#
loop_
_entity_poly.entity_id
_entity_poly.type
_entity_poly.pdbx_seq_one_letter_code
_entity_poly.pdbx_strand_id
1 'polypeptide(L)'
;MQVSSEISGILEKNWSERIGDILFSLLPAGSITGAPKRKTIEIINAVEGYKRGFFTGVFGYFDGKQLDSAVMIRFIERKGEKLIYKSGGGITIDSNVSSEYAEMLEKVYIPCG
;
A
#
# COMPACT_ATOMS: atom_id res chain seq x y z
N MET A 1 -4.27 15.55 10.46
CA MET A 1 -4.09 16.20 9.14
C MET A 1 -3.17 15.32 8.31
N GLN A 2 -3.50 15.06 7.05
CA GLN A 2 -2.65 14.31 6.12
C GLN A 2 -2.24 15.28 5.02
N VAL A 3 -0.94 15.32 4.67
CA VAL A 3 -0.47 16.08 3.51
C VAL A 3 -0.74 15.26 2.26
N SER A 4 -1.48 15.81 1.31
CA SER A 4 -1.72 15.21 0.00
C SER A 4 -1.07 16.05 -1.10
N SER A 5 -0.67 15.40 -2.19
CA SER A 5 -0.19 16.03 -3.39
C SER A 5 -0.79 15.30 -4.58
N GLU A 6 -1.14 16.03 -5.63
CA GLU A 6 -1.70 15.49 -6.87
C GLU A 6 -0.64 15.58 -7.98
N ILE A 7 -0.43 14.46 -8.67
CA ILE A 7 0.46 14.37 -9.83
C ILE A 7 -0.38 13.82 -10.98
N SER A 8 -0.41 14.54 -12.10
CA SER A 8 -1.19 14.19 -13.28
C SER A 8 -0.35 14.26 -14.56
N GLY A 9 -0.80 13.58 -15.61
CA GLY A 9 -0.14 13.53 -16.92
C GLY A 9 -1.10 13.10 -18.01
N ILE A 10 -0.74 13.36 -19.27
CA ILE A 10 -1.53 12.99 -20.44
C ILE A 10 -1.01 11.67 -21.00
N LEU A 11 -1.89 10.67 -21.11
CA LEU A 11 -1.56 9.36 -21.69
C LEU A 11 -1.81 9.31 -23.20
N GLU A 12 -1.14 8.37 -23.87
CA GLU A 12 -1.39 8.06 -25.29
C GLU A 12 -2.82 7.52 -25.51
N LYS A 13 -3.36 7.67 -26.72
CA LYS A 13 -4.74 7.26 -27.03
C LYS A 13 -5.01 5.77 -26.80
N ASN A 14 -4.00 4.92 -26.94
CA ASN A 14 -4.07 3.47 -26.77
C ASN A 14 -3.61 2.99 -25.38
N TRP A 15 -3.60 3.87 -24.36
CA TRP A 15 -3.18 3.50 -23.01
C TRP A 15 -3.95 2.30 -22.44
N SER A 16 -5.22 2.13 -22.86
CA SER A 16 -6.09 1.03 -22.41
C SER A 16 -5.54 -0.34 -22.80
N GLU A 17 -4.77 -0.43 -23.89
CA GLU A 17 -4.08 -1.66 -24.31
C GLU A 17 -2.88 -2.00 -23.41
N ARG A 18 -2.39 -1.02 -22.63
CA ARG A 18 -1.21 -1.12 -21.76
C ARG A 18 -1.52 -0.88 -20.28
N ILE A 19 -2.76 -1.09 -19.86
CA ILE A 19 -3.18 -0.89 -18.45
C ILE A 19 -2.30 -1.67 -17.47
N GLY A 20 -1.95 -2.92 -17.82
CA GLY A 20 -1.06 -3.75 -17.01
C GLY A 20 0.29 -3.08 -16.77
N ASP A 21 0.96 -2.63 -17.84
CA ASP A 21 2.28 -1.99 -17.75
C ASP A 21 2.23 -0.72 -16.92
N ILE A 22 1.18 0.09 -17.11
CA ILE A 22 0.96 1.33 -16.34
C ILE A 22 0.85 1.00 -14.85
N LEU A 23 -0.02 0.06 -14.47
CA LEU A 23 -0.20 -0.33 -13.07
C LEU A 23 1.07 -0.93 -12.47
N PHE A 24 1.77 -1.82 -13.19
CA PHE A 24 3.02 -2.43 -12.71
C PHE A 24 4.12 -1.40 -12.49
N SER A 25 4.20 -0.36 -13.33
CA SER A 25 5.18 0.71 -13.17
C SER A 25 4.99 1.55 -11.90
N LEU A 26 3.74 1.66 -11.42
CA LEU A 26 3.36 2.42 -10.23
C LEU A 26 3.53 1.62 -8.93
N LEU A 27 3.71 0.30 -9.05
CA LEU A 27 3.83 -0.61 -7.93
C LEU A 27 5.28 -0.78 -7.44
N PRO A 28 5.49 -1.08 -6.14
CA PRO A 28 4.54 -0.85 -5.05
C PRO A 28 4.38 0.66 -4.81
N ALA A 29 3.26 1.05 -4.21
CA ALA A 29 2.97 2.46 -3.95
C ALA A 29 4.12 3.12 -3.16
N GLY A 30 4.53 4.32 -3.60
CA GLY A 30 5.66 5.05 -3.01
C GLY A 30 5.45 5.34 -1.52
N SER A 31 4.21 5.66 -1.11
CA SER A 31 3.84 5.89 0.29
C SER A 31 4.01 4.66 1.20
N ILE A 32 4.08 3.46 0.63
CA ILE A 32 4.31 2.21 1.37
C ILE A 32 5.80 1.88 1.45
N THR A 33 6.52 2.10 0.36
CA THR A 33 7.92 1.69 0.21
C THR A 33 8.92 2.75 0.63
N GLY A 34 8.49 4.00 0.85
CA GLY A 34 9.40 5.08 1.18
C GLY A 34 10.48 5.30 0.11
N ALA A 35 11.60 5.89 0.51
CA ALA A 35 12.71 6.20 -0.39
C ALA A 35 14.05 5.85 0.26
N PRO A 36 15.01 5.24 -0.48
CA PRO A 36 14.92 4.76 -1.86
C PRO A 36 14.14 3.43 -1.99
N LYS A 37 13.14 3.38 -2.89
CA LYS A 37 12.18 2.25 -3.07
C LYS A 37 12.83 0.87 -3.04
N ARG A 38 13.89 0.65 -3.83
CA ARG A 38 14.54 -0.67 -3.93
C ARG A 38 15.12 -1.13 -2.60
N LYS A 39 15.80 -0.23 -1.88
CA LYS A 39 16.45 -0.56 -0.61
C LYS A 39 15.43 -0.82 0.49
N THR A 40 14.34 -0.06 0.52
CA THR A 40 13.29 -0.31 1.50
C THR A 40 12.59 -1.65 1.28
N ILE A 41 12.35 -2.04 0.03
CA ILE A 41 11.77 -3.36 -0.28
C ILE A 41 12.70 -4.50 0.20
N GLU A 42 14.01 -4.37 0.00
CA GLU A 42 14.99 -5.33 0.54
C GLU A 42 14.91 -5.44 2.07
N ILE A 43 14.85 -4.31 2.77
CA ILE A 43 14.76 -4.26 4.23
C ILE A 43 13.44 -4.87 4.71
N ILE A 44 12.32 -4.49 4.10
CA ILE A 44 10.99 -5.05 4.40
C ILE A 44 11.02 -6.57 4.25
N ASN A 45 11.53 -7.09 3.13
CA ASN A 45 11.59 -8.53 2.89
C ASN A 45 12.53 -9.26 3.86
N ALA A 46 13.57 -8.60 4.36
CA ALA A 46 14.49 -9.18 5.35
C ALA A 46 13.90 -9.18 6.77
N VAL A 47 13.11 -8.17 7.12
CA VAL A 47 12.53 -8.01 8.47
C VAL A 47 11.19 -8.73 8.61
N GLU A 48 10.34 -8.67 7.57
CA GLU A 48 9.05 -9.34 7.56
C GLU A 48 9.22 -10.80 7.16
N GLY A 49 9.26 -11.70 8.13
CA GLY A 49 9.35 -13.15 7.92
C GLY A 49 8.11 -13.80 7.27
N TYR A 50 7.31 -13.05 6.52
CA TYR A 50 6.08 -13.53 5.87
C TYR A 50 5.82 -12.81 4.54
N LYS A 51 5.04 -13.44 3.66
CA LYS A 51 4.58 -12.81 2.42
C LYS A 51 3.38 -11.90 2.71
N ARG A 52 3.48 -10.61 2.39
CA ARG A 52 2.39 -9.62 2.56
C ARG A 52 1.09 -9.99 1.84
N GLY A 53 1.17 -10.71 0.72
CA GLY A 53 0.00 -11.07 -0.09
C GLY A 53 -0.64 -9.82 -0.68
N PHE A 54 -1.95 -9.66 -0.50
CA PHE A 54 -2.67 -8.46 -0.95
C PHE A 54 -2.33 -7.20 -0.15
N PHE A 55 -1.75 -7.32 1.04
CA PHE A 55 -1.42 -6.15 1.85
C PHE A 55 -0.38 -5.27 1.16
N THR A 56 -0.71 -4.00 0.99
CA THR A 56 0.07 -3.00 0.25
C THR A 56 0.18 -3.22 -1.26
N GLY A 57 -0.62 -4.12 -1.82
CA GLY A 57 -0.84 -4.24 -3.26
C GLY A 57 -1.80 -3.17 -3.81
N VAL A 58 -2.25 -3.33 -5.04
CA VAL A 58 -3.26 -2.45 -5.67
C VAL A 58 -4.40 -3.29 -6.22
N PHE A 59 -5.62 -2.76 -6.10
CA PHE A 59 -6.78 -3.24 -6.86
C PHE A 59 -7.23 -2.15 -7.83
N GLY A 60 -7.92 -2.56 -8.88
CA GLY A 60 -8.49 -1.61 -9.84
C GLY A 60 -9.77 -2.12 -10.46
N TYR A 61 -10.60 -1.18 -10.88
CA TYR A 61 -11.83 -1.38 -11.62
C TYR A 61 -11.72 -0.64 -12.95
N PHE A 62 -11.95 -1.36 -14.05
CA PHE A 62 -11.93 -0.81 -15.39
C PHE A 62 -13.27 -1.10 -16.07
N ASP A 63 -13.98 -0.05 -16.47
CA ASP A 63 -15.30 -0.16 -17.11
C ASP A 63 -15.24 -0.17 -18.66
N GLY A 64 -14.03 -0.17 -19.23
CA GLY A 64 -13.79 -0.02 -20.67
C GLY A 64 -13.39 1.40 -21.09
N LYS A 65 -13.54 2.40 -20.22
CA LYS A 65 -13.21 3.81 -20.48
C LYS A 65 -12.35 4.43 -19.39
N GLN A 66 -12.65 4.15 -18.13
CA GLN A 66 -12.00 4.69 -16.94
C GLN A 66 -11.45 3.56 -16.09
N LEU A 67 -10.22 3.75 -15.61
CA LEU A 67 -9.58 2.88 -14.64
C LEU A 67 -9.48 3.61 -13.30
N ASP A 68 -10.19 3.11 -12.30
CA ASP A 68 -10.02 3.52 -10.91
C ASP A 68 -9.16 2.48 -10.19
N SER A 69 -8.16 2.93 -9.43
CA SER A 69 -7.30 2.02 -8.67
C SER A 69 -6.99 2.57 -7.29
N ALA A 70 -6.77 1.67 -6.34
CA ALA A 70 -6.44 2.04 -4.97
C ALA A 70 -5.49 1.03 -4.32
N VAL A 71 -4.71 1.52 -3.37
CA VAL A 71 -3.78 0.70 -2.58
C VAL A 71 -4.56 -0.09 -1.54
N MET A 72 -4.29 -1.39 -1.47
CA MET A 72 -4.91 -2.29 -0.50
C MET A 72 -4.30 -2.11 0.89
N ILE A 73 -4.91 -1.23 1.68
CA ILE A 73 -4.65 -1.02 3.10
C ILE A 73 -5.97 -1.07 3.88
N ARG A 74 -5.90 -1.33 5.19
CA ARG A 74 -7.06 -1.32 6.11
C ARG A 74 -8.18 -2.29 5.71
N PHE A 75 -7.85 -3.54 5.45
CA PHE A 75 -8.81 -4.61 5.19
C PHE A 75 -8.54 -5.83 6.06
N ILE A 76 -9.55 -6.68 6.22
CA ILE A 76 -9.45 -7.98 6.91
C ILE A 76 -9.27 -9.08 5.86
N GLU A 77 -8.18 -9.84 5.97
CA GLU A 77 -7.95 -11.05 5.17
C GLU A 77 -8.47 -12.27 5.95
N ARG A 78 -9.39 -13.04 5.37
CA ARG A 78 -9.82 -14.32 5.95
C ARG A 78 -8.98 -15.47 5.39
N LYS A 79 -8.24 -16.16 6.25
CA LYS A 79 -7.50 -17.40 5.94
C LYS A 79 -8.08 -18.56 6.74
N GLY A 80 -9.01 -19.30 6.12
CA GLY A 80 -9.78 -20.33 6.79
C GLY A 80 -10.65 -19.72 7.89
N GLU A 81 -10.41 -20.12 9.14
CA GLU A 81 -11.09 -19.61 10.32
C GLU A 81 -10.42 -18.36 10.93
N LYS A 82 -9.22 -18.00 10.47
CA LYS A 82 -8.48 -16.85 10.99
C LYS A 82 -8.82 -15.58 10.21
N LEU A 83 -9.08 -14.50 10.94
CA LEU A 83 -9.18 -13.15 10.42
C LEU A 83 -7.86 -12.42 10.71
N ILE A 84 -7.26 -11.82 9.70
CA ILE A 84 -5.96 -11.14 9.79
C ILE A 84 -6.15 -9.70 9.36
N TYR A 85 -5.89 -8.76 10.25
CA TYR A 85 -5.79 -7.34 9.95
C TYR A 85 -4.33 -6.91 10.01
N LYS A 86 -3.85 -6.26 8.95
CA LYS A 86 -2.45 -5.81 8.85
C LYS A 86 -2.41 -4.28 8.82
N SER A 87 -1.46 -3.73 9.56
CA SER A 87 -1.19 -2.29 9.61
C SER A 87 0.32 -2.06 9.65
N GLY A 88 0.73 -0.85 9.31
CA GLY A 88 2.12 -0.43 9.32
C GLY A 88 2.24 1.09 9.40
N GLY A 89 3.48 1.56 9.50
CA GLY A 89 3.87 2.95 9.56
C GLY A 89 5.13 3.21 8.74
N GLY A 90 5.36 4.47 8.39
CA GLY A 90 6.61 4.89 7.77
C GLY A 90 7.62 5.22 8.86
N ILE A 91 8.79 4.60 8.82
CA ILE A 91 9.87 4.85 9.79
C ILE A 91 10.86 5.84 9.18
N THR A 92 11.16 6.89 9.92
CA THR A 92 12.17 7.91 9.58
C THR A 92 13.31 7.91 10.58
N ILE A 93 14.35 8.71 10.34
CA ILE A 93 15.48 8.82 11.29
C ILE A 93 15.07 9.44 12.62
N ASP A 94 14.03 10.27 12.62
CA ASP A 94 13.49 10.93 13.80
C ASP A 94 12.37 10.13 14.47
N SER A 95 12.04 8.94 13.94
CA SER A 95 10.97 8.09 14.48
C SER A 95 11.38 7.47 15.83
N ASN A 96 10.44 7.49 16.78
CA ASN A 96 10.57 6.80 18.06
C ASN A 96 9.80 5.47 18.03
N VAL A 97 10.48 4.36 18.33
CA VAL A 97 9.89 3.01 18.26
C VAL A 97 8.60 2.87 19.07
N SER A 98 8.56 3.41 20.30
CA SER A 98 7.39 3.32 21.17
C SER A 98 6.20 4.11 20.60
N SER A 99 6.47 5.29 20.04
CA SER A 99 5.44 6.12 19.41
C SER A 99 4.88 5.48 18.13
N GLU A 100 5.74 4.95 17.26
CA GLU A 100 5.34 4.28 16.02
C GLU A 100 4.49 3.02 16.30
N TYR A 101 4.86 2.28 17.34
CA TYR A 101 4.08 1.11 17.77
C TYR A 101 2.70 1.51 18.30
N ALA A 102 2.61 2.58 19.09
CA ALA A 102 1.33 3.11 19.57
C ALA A 102 0.43 3.57 18.40
N GLU A 103 1.00 4.29 17.43
CA GLU A 103 0.27 4.72 16.22
C GLU A 103 -0.20 3.52 15.38
N MET A 104 0.62 2.48 15.27
CA MET A 104 0.22 1.24 14.60
C MET A 104 -0.99 0.61 15.29
N LEU A 105 -1.02 0.55 16.63
CA LEU A 105 -2.14 0.01 17.39
C LEU A 105 -3.42 0.84 17.18
N GLU A 106 -3.32 2.16 17.17
CA GLU A 106 -4.46 3.04 16.86
C GLU A 106 -5.02 2.78 15.46
N LYS A 107 -4.17 2.51 14.48
CA LYS A 107 -4.60 2.14 13.11
C LYS A 107 -5.25 0.76 13.04
N VAL A 108 -4.87 -0.17 13.93
CA VAL A 108 -5.44 -1.52 14.02
C VAL A 108 -6.75 -1.53 14.80
N TYR A 109 -7.08 -0.46 15.52
CA TYR A 109 -8.34 -0.36 16.24
C TYR A 109 -9.52 -0.38 15.26
N ILE A 110 -10.13 -1.56 15.14
CA ILE A 110 -11.43 -1.74 14.52
C ILE A 110 -12.44 -1.62 15.66
N PRO A 111 -13.33 -0.62 15.66
CA PRO A 111 -14.47 -0.62 16.57
C PRO A 111 -15.36 -1.80 16.18
N CYS A 112 -15.09 -2.96 16.76
CA CYS A 112 -16.03 -4.06 16.81
C CYS A 112 -17.10 -3.62 17.81
N GLY A 113 -18.23 -3.13 17.29
CA GLY A 113 -19.45 -2.97 18.08
C GLY A 113 -20.01 -4.30 18.53
#